data_AF-A0A1K1LK64-F1
#
_entry.id   AF-A0A1K1LK64-F1
#
_cell.length_a   1.000
_cell.length_b   1.000
_cell.length_c   1.000
_cell.angle_alpha   90.00
_cell.angle_beta   90.00
_cell.angle_gamma   90.00
#
_symmetry.space_group_name_H-M   'P 1'
#
loop_
_entity.id
_entity.type
_entity.pdbx_description
1 polymer ?
#
loop_
_entity_poly.entity_id
_entity_poly.type
_entity_poly.pdbx_seq_one_letter_code
_entity_poly.pdbx_strand_id
1 'polypeptide(L)' 'MKGVTTPEGRQTLERFKMEAASEVGVDLKQGYNGDLTSREAGSVGGQMVKKMIDSYKQGGRH' A
#
# COMPACT_ATOMS: atom_id res chain seq x y z
N MET A 1 -8.57 -3.25 -12.68
CA MET A 1 -7.12 -3.11 -12.42
C MET A 1 -6.31 -2.39 -13.52
N LYS A 2 -6.90 -1.91 -14.62
CA LYS A 2 -6.15 -1.23 -15.71
C LYS A 2 -5.43 0.07 -15.28
N GLY A 3 -5.81 0.68 -14.15
CA GLY A 3 -5.18 1.91 -13.64
C GLY A 3 -3.86 1.71 -12.89
N VAL A 4 -3.61 0.54 -12.29
CA VAL A 4 -2.41 0.28 -11.46
C VAL A 4 -1.12 0.25 -12.29
N THR A 5 -1.23 -0.14 -13.56
CA THR A 5 -0.10 -0.23 -14.48
C THR A 5 0.27 1.10 -15.14
N THR A 6 -0.53 2.16 -14.95
CA THR A 6 -0.19 3.51 -15.43
C THR A 6 0.81 4.18 -14.47
N PRO A 7 1.57 5.20 -14.93
CA PRO A 7 2.46 5.97 -14.07
C PRO A 7 1.75 6.55 -12.84
N GLU A 8 0.53 7.06 -13.01
CA GLU A 8 -0.29 7.66 -11.96
C GLU A 8 -0.76 6.60 -10.95
N GLY A 9 -1.10 5.41 -11.44
CA GLY A 9 -1.42 4.25 -10.60
C GLY A 9 -0.25 3.82 -9.73
N ARG A 10 0.97 3.78 -10.29
CA ARG A 10 2.18 3.48 -9.52
C ARG A 10 2.45 4.53 -8.45
N GLN A 11 2.33 5.82 -8.75
CA GLN A 11 2.53 6.88 -7.77
C GLN A 11 1.50 6.81 -6.63
N THR A 12 0.25 6.48 -6.97
CA THR A 12 -0.81 6.28 -5.97
C THR A 12 -0.51 5.09 -5.06
N LEU A 13 -0.05 3.97 -5.63
CA LEU A 13 0.34 2.80 -4.85
C LEU A 13 1.56 3.05 -3.98
N GLU A 14 2.54 3.81 -4.47
CA GLU A 14 3.70 4.21 -3.66
C GLU A 14 3.28 5.02 -2.44
N ARG A 15 2.35 5.98 -2.60
CA ARG A 15 1.79 6.72 -1.47
C ARG A 15 1.08 5.79 -0.47
N PHE A 16 0.21 4.91 -0.97
CA PHE A 16 -0.49 3.94 -0.11
C PHE A 16 0.46 3.01 0.64
N LYS A 17 1.55 2.60 0.01
CA LYS A 17 2.58 1.77 0.63
C LYS A 17 3.23 2.48 1.81
N MET A 18 3.61 3.75 1.65
CA MET A 18 4.24 4.53 2.72
C MET A 18 3.27 4.85 3.87
N GLU A 19 2.02 5.16 3.55
CA GLU A 19 0.96 5.33 4.56
C GLU A 19 0.69 4.03 5.31
N ALA A 20 0.54 2.91 4.59
CA ALA A 20 0.29 1.61 5.18
C ALA A 20 1.41 1.19 6.13
N ALA A 21 2.67 1.40 5.75
CA ALA A 21 3.83 1.14 6.59
C ALA A 21 3.80 1.96 7.89
N SER A 22 3.50 3.25 7.78
CA SER A 22 3.38 4.15 8.94
C SER A 22 2.28 3.71 9.89
N GLU A 23 1.13 3.28 9.38
CA GLU A 23 -0.01 2.82 10.19
C GLU A 23 0.25 1.52 10.95
N VAL A 24 1.09 0.63 10.40
CA VAL A 24 1.47 -0.63 11.08
C VAL A 24 2.78 -0.51 11.87
N GLY A 25 3.39 0.68 11.92
CA GLY A 25 4.63 0.91 12.64
C GLY A 25 5.84 0.19 12.05
N VAL A 26 5.84 -0.05 10.73
CA VAL A 26 6.98 -0.66 10.02
C VAL A 26 7.81 0.45 9.38
N ASP A 27 9.11 0.47 9.68
CA ASP A 27 10.08 1.35 9.04
C ASP A 27 10.40 0.87 7.62
N LEU A 28 9.53 1.24 6.68
CA LEU A 28 9.70 0.91 5.27
C LEU A 28 10.58 1.96 4.57
N LYS A 29 11.75 1.54 4.11
CA LYS A 29 12.73 2.39 3.44
C LYS A 29 12.40 2.53 1.96
N GLN A 30 12.72 3.69 1.38
CA GLN A 30 12.71 3.86 -0.07
C GLN A 30 13.97 3.20 -0.65
N GLY A 31 13.90 1.90 -0.92
CA GLY A 31 15.03 1.10 -1.38
C GLY A 31 14.97 -0.34 -0.88
N TYR A 32 16.11 -0.86 -0.46
CA TYR A 32 16.22 -2.23 0.04
C TYR A 32 15.56 -2.37 1.41
N ASN A 33 14.69 -3.38 1.54
CA ASN A 33 13.95 -3.73 2.76
C ASN A 33 14.10 -5.23 3.07
N GLY A 34 15.22 -5.86 2.68
CA GLY A 34 15.43 -7.29 2.91
C GLY A 34 15.71 -7.65 4.37
N ASP A 35 15.90 -6.64 5.22
CA ASP A 35 15.95 -6.73 6.68
C ASP A 35 14.57 -6.87 7.33
N LEU A 36 13.49 -6.54 6.62
CA LEU A 36 12.13 -6.72 7.15
C LEU A 36 11.78 -8.21 7.25
N THR A 37 11.17 -8.57 8.37
CA THR A 37 10.59 -9.90 8.52
C THR A 37 9.41 -10.09 7.56
N SER A 38 9.12 -11.34 7.20
CA SER A 38 7.94 -11.65 6.37
C SER A 38 6.64 -11.16 7.01
N ARG A 39 6.58 -11.11 8.34
CA ARG A 39 5.42 -10.58 9.08
C ARG A 39 5.27 -9.08 8.87
N GLU A 40 6.35 -8.31 8.95
CA GLU A 40 6.33 -6.86 8.73
C GLU A 40 5.95 -6.54 7.29
N ALA A 41 6.63 -7.13 6.30
CA ALA A 41 6.30 -6.94 4.88
C ALA A 41 4.84 -7.36 4.57
N GLY A 42 4.39 -8.48 5.14
CA GLY A 42 3.01 -8.95 5.02
C GLY A 42 2.00 -7.99 5.64
N SER A 43 2.32 -7.39 6.78
CA SER A 43 1.45 -6.42 7.46
C SER A 43 1.24 -5.14 6.64
N VAL A 44 2.29 -4.65 5.98
CA VAL A 44 2.21 -3.50 5.07
C VAL A 44 1.33 -3.83 3.87
N GLY A 45 1.59 -4.95 3.20
CA GLY A 45 0.79 -5.40 2.05
C GLY A 45 -0.69 -5.61 2.39
N GLY A 46 -0.98 -6.17 3.57
CA GLY A 46 -2.35 -6.34 4.06
C GLY A 46 -3.08 -5.01 4.26
N GLN A 47 -2.43 -4.00 4.85
CA GLN A 47 -3.04 -2.67 4.99
C GLN A 47 -3.25 -1.97 3.66
N MET A 48 -2.33 -2.12 2.71
CA MET A 48 -2.52 -1.59 1.35
C MET A 48 -3.80 -2.16 0.71
N VAL A 49 -4.01 -3.48 0.81
CA VAL A 49 -5.23 -4.14 0.29
C VAL A 49 -6.49 -3.61 0.97
N LYS A 50 -6.46 -3.47 2.31
CA LYS A 50 -7.58 -2.90 3.07
C LYS A 50 -7.94 -1.49 2.59
N LYS A 51 -6.96 -0.59 2.46
CA LYS A 51 -7.15 0.78 1.93
C LYS A 51 -7.72 0.79 0.51
N MET A 52 -7.22 -0.08 -0.37
CA MET A 52 -7.73 -0.19 -1.74
C MET A 52 -9.21 -0.62 -1.77
N ILE A 53 -9.60 -1.57 -0.92
CA ILE A 53 -11.00 -1.99 -0.79
C ILE A 53 -11.86 -0.86 -0.22
N ASP A 54 -11.38 -0.16 0.81
CA ASP A 54 -12.11 0.94 1.44
C ASP A 54 -12.30 2.12 0.48
N SER A 55 -11.27 2.46 -0.30
CA SER A 55 -11.37 3.47 -1.36
C SER A 55 -12.38 3.06 -2.44
N TYR A 56 -12.40 1.78 -2.83
CA TYR A 56 -13.38 1.27 -3.79
C TYR A 56 -14.81 1.31 -3.24
N LYS A 57 -15.03 0.94 -1.98
CA LYS A 57 -16.33 1.03 -1.31
C LYS A 57 -16.85 2.47 -1.19
N GLN A 58 -15.95 3.42 -0.91
CA GLN A 58 -16.30 4.84 -0.82
C GLN A 58 -16.60 5.44 -2.19
N GLY A 59 -15.85 5.06 -3.24
CA GLY A 59 -16.09 5.52 -4.61
C GLY A 59 -17.29 4.86 -5.30
N GLY A 60 -17.73 3.68 -4.85
CA GLY A 60 -18.91 2.96 -5.36
C GLY A 60 -20.25 3.36 -4.72
N ARG A 61 -20.30 4.42 -3.89
CA ARG A 61 -21.54 5.00 -3.33
C ARG A 61 -22.11 6.15 -4.17
N HIS A 62 -21.87 6.13 -5.48
CA HIS A 62 -22.55 6.99 -6.45
C HIS A 62 -23.50 6.16 -7.31
#